data_AF-A0A939W4I7-F1
#
_entry.id   AF-A0A939W4I7-F1
#
_cell.length_a   1.000
_cell.length_b   1.000
_cell.length_c   1.000
_cell.angle_alpha   90.00
_cell.angle_beta   90.00
_cell.angle_gamma   90.00
#
_symmetry.space_group_name_H-M   'P 1'
#
loop_
_entity.id
_entity.type
_entity.pdbx_description
1 polymer ?
#
loop_
_entity_poly.entity_id
_entity_poly.type
_entity_poly.pdbx_seq_one_letter_code
_entity_poly.pdbx_strand_id
1 'polypeptide(L)'
;MSGTTNLAVLGVPIAVKPGADTSRIQEAIDLVQKRYGAQVARSRGVQGKDVLLTFLAFELADELLQLKRQQEAYLDRVQNLLNTIQEAK
;
A
#
# COMPACT_ATOMS: atom_id res chain seq x y z
N MET A 1 26.95 1.55 13.51
CA MET A 1 25.94 1.22 14.54
C MET A 1 24.57 1.34 13.89
N SER A 2 23.95 0.22 13.48
CA SER A 2 22.59 0.25 12.94
C SER A 2 21.61 0.35 14.09
N GLY A 3 21.11 1.55 14.35
CA GLY A 3 20.02 1.76 15.30
C GLY A 3 18.77 1.05 14.80
N THR A 4 18.23 0.15 15.61
CA THR A 4 16.87 -0.34 15.46
C THR A 4 15.92 0.84 15.68
N THR A 5 15.41 1.41 14.60
CA THR A 5 14.32 2.39 14.69
C THR A 5 13.10 1.67 15.24
N ASN A 6 12.72 1.95 16.48
CA ASN A 6 11.49 1.41 17.06
C ASN A 6 10.29 2.04 16.34
N LEU A 7 9.78 1.34 15.33
CA LEU A 7 8.62 1.75 14.55
C LEU A 7 7.36 1.07 15.09
N ALA A 8 6.25 1.81 15.10
CA ALA A 8 4.97 1.30 15.56
C ALA A 8 3.86 1.57 14.54
N VAL A 9 3.08 0.55 14.23
CA VAL A 9 1.90 0.63 13.37
C VAL A 9 0.68 0.52 14.26
N LEU A 10 -0.16 1.57 14.31
CA LEU A 10 -1.37 1.59 15.14
C LEU A 10 -1.11 1.22 16.62
N GLY A 11 0.05 1.67 17.15
CA GLY A 11 0.51 1.38 18.51
C GLY A 11 1.16 -0.01 18.70
N VAL A 12 1.27 -0.82 17.64
CA VAL A 12 1.92 -2.14 17.68
C VAL A 12 3.36 -2.00 17.20
N PRO A 13 4.37 -2.31 18.03
CA PRO A 13 5.77 -2.30 17.61
C PRO A 13 6.01 -3.31 16.48
N ILE A 14 6.76 -2.90 15.45
CA ILE A 14 7.14 -3.76 14.34
C ILE A 14 8.67 -3.88 14.24
N ALA A 15 9.14 -5.11 14.03
CA ALA A 15 10.54 -5.36 13.74
C ALA A 15 10.82 -5.15 12.25
N VAL A 16 11.75 -4.26 11.93
CA VAL A 16 12.17 -3.99 10.55
C VAL A 16 13.50 -4.69 10.27
N LYS A 17 13.59 -5.33 9.09
CA LYS A 17 14.83 -5.98 8.66
C LYS A 17 15.97 -4.96 8.50
N PRO A 18 17.20 -5.29 8.91
CA PRO A 18 18.37 -4.45 8.65
C PRO A 18 18.51 -4.13 7.16
N GLY A 19 18.77 -2.86 6.83
CA GLY A 19 18.94 -2.38 5.44
C GLY A 19 17.63 -2.11 4.69
N ALA A 20 16.47 -2.22 5.35
CA ALA A 20 15.22 -1.80 4.74
C ALA A 20 15.18 -0.28 4.56
N ASP A 21 14.58 0.16 3.45
CA ASP A 21 14.32 1.57 3.18
C ASP A 21 13.34 2.15 4.21
N THR A 22 13.87 2.95 5.12
CA THR A 22 13.10 3.52 6.23
C THR A 22 12.11 4.59 5.78
N SER A 23 12.35 5.30 4.67
CA SER A 23 11.37 6.29 4.18
C SER A 23 10.14 5.57 3.63
N ARG A 24 10.36 4.53 2.82
CA ARG A 24 9.28 3.69 2.30
C ARG A 24 8.47 3.02 3.41
N ILE A 25 9.14 2.61 4.49
CA ILE A 25 8.44 2.06 5.66
C ILE A 25 7.61 3.13 6.36
N GLN A 26 8.15 4.33 6.56
CA GLN A 26 7.39 5.43 7.18
C GLN A 26 6.15 5.78 6.35
N GLU A 27 6.28 5.86 5.03
CA GLU A 27 5.15 6.08 4.12
C GLU A 27 4.06 5.01 4.27
N ALA A 28 4.46 3.73 4.39
CA ALA A 28 3.53 2.64 4.63
C ALA A 28 2.83 2.75 6.00
N ILE A 29 3.56 3.15 7.05
CA ILE A 29 2.99 3.40 8.38
C ILE A 29 1.95 4.53 8.31
N ASP A 30 2.30 5.65 7.70
CA ASP A 30 1.44 6.82 7.58
C ASP A 30 0.16 6.49 6.79
N LEU A 31 0.29 5.71 5.71
CA LEU A 31 -0.83 5.22 4.92
C LEU A 31 -1.80 4.38 5.77
N VAL A 32 -1.27 3.40 6.50
CA VAL A 32 -2.06 2.52 7.37
C VAL A 32 -2.76 3.32 8.47
N GLN A 33 -2.05 4.24 9.14
CA GLN A 33 -2.60 5.09 10.18
C GLN A 33 -3.74 5.97 9.66
N LYS A 34 -3.53 6.63 8.51
CA LYS A 34 -4.52 7.50 7.88
C LYS A 34 -5.78 6.73 7.51
N ARG A 35 -5.65 5.56 6.87
CA ARG A 35 -6.82 4.77 6.44
C ARG A 35 -7.59 4.17 7.61
N TYR A 36 -6.87 3.63 8.60
CA TYR A 36 -7.51 3.14 9.81
C TYR A 36 -8.27 4.26 10.53
N GLY A 37 -7.66 5.45 10.70
CA GLY A 37 -8.33 6.60 11.30
C GLY A 37 -9.61 7.01 10.54
N ALA A 38 -9.57 7.00 9.21
CA ALA A 38 -10.75 7.26 8.38
C ALA A 38 -11.85 6.20 8.54
N GLN A 39 -11.50 4.92 8.71
CA GLN A 39 -12.48 3.86 8.97
C GLN A 39 -13.08 3.96 10.39
N VAL A 40 -12.27 4.28 11.41
CA VAL A 40 -12.76 4.56 12.77
C VAL A 40 -13.78 5.70 12.76
N ALA A 41 -13.45 6.82 12.08
CA ALA A 41 -14.35 7.96 11.94
C ALA A 41 -15.66 7.57 11.24
N ARG A 42 -15.58 6.82 10.13
CA ARG A 42 -16.77 6.36 9.36
C ARG A 42 -17.64 5.39 10.14
N SER A 43 -17.05 4.50 10.93
CA SER A 43 -17.78 3.52 11.74
C SER A 43 -18.40 4.12 13.02
N ARG A 44 -18.12 5.40 13.33
CA ARG A 44 -18.52 6.08 14.59
C ARG A 44 -18.14 5.28 15.84
N GLY A 45 -17.09 4.47 15.77
CA GLY A 45 -16.65 3.60 16.85
C GLY A 45 -17.56 2.39 17.13
N VAL A 46 -18.52 2.09 16.25
CA VAL A 46 -19.45 0.95 16.41
C VAL A 46 -18.77 -0.38 16.09
N GLN A 47 -17.75 -0.38 15.23
CA GLN A 47 -17.03 -1.58 14.82
C GLN A 47 -15.79 -1.82 15.70
N GLY A 48 -15.54 -3.09 16.04
CA GLY A 48 -14.34 -3.53 16.75
C GLY A 48 -13.06 -3.35 15.93
N LYS A 49 -11.93 -3.26 16.64
CA LYS A 49 -10.59 -3.06 16.03
C LYS A 49 -10.25 -4.17 15.03
N ASP A 50 -10.60 -5.41 15.34
CA ASP A 50 -10.42 -6.60 14.47
C ASP A 50 -11.19 -6.48 13.15
N VAL A 51 -12.45 -6.05 13.20
CA VAL A 51 -13.28 -5.83 12.02
C VAL A 51 -12.69 -4.72 11.16
N LEU A 52 -12.31 -3.59 11.76
CA LEU A 52 -11.69 -2.46 11.06
C LEU A 52 -10.36 -2.88 10.41
N LEU A 53 -9.51 -3.62 11.12
CA LEU A 53 -8.27 -4.13 10.55
C LEU A 53 -8.49 -5.11 9.39
N THR A 54 -9.54 -5.93 9.48
CA THR A 54 -9.92 -6.86 8.39
C THR A 54 -10.36 -6.08 7.15
N PHE A 55 -11.20 -5.06 7.32
CA PHE A 55 -11.58 -4.17 6.21
C PHE A 55 -10.37 -3.44 5.63
N LEU A 56 -9.48 -2.91 6.45
CA LEU A 56 -8.27 -2.25 5.99
C LEU A 56 -7.37 -3.18 5.17
N ALA A 57 -7.17 -4.41 5.64
CA ALA A 57 -6.39 -5.41 4.91
C ALA A 57 -7.03 -5.74 3.55
N PHE A 58 -8.36 -5.90 3.52
CA PHE A 58 -9.11 -6.15 2.30
C PHE A 58 -9.01 -4.97 1.32
N GLU A 59 -9.25 -3.73 1.77
CA GLU A 59 -9.16 -2.51 0.96
C GLU A 59 -7.76 -2.36 0.34
N LEU A 60 -6.70 -2.58 1.11
CA LEU A 60 -5.32 -2.49 0.62
C LEU A 60 -4.99 -3.60 -0.39
N ALA A 61 -5.50 -4.81 -0.18
CA ALA A 61 -5.31 -5.92 -1.10
C ALA A 61 -6.05 -5.69 -2.43
N ASP A 62 -7.29 -5.20 -2.39
CA ASP A 62 -8.06 -4.88 -3.59
C ASP A 62 -7.41 -3.76 -4.40
N GLU A 63 -6.98 -2.68 -3.75
CA GLU A 63 -6.26 -1.59 -4.42
C GLU A 63 -4.96 -2.07 -5.06
N LEU A 64 -4.18 -2.92 -4.38
CA LEU A 64 -2.98 -3.52 -4.96
C LEU A 64 -3.30 -4.33 -6.23
N LEU A 65 -4.40 -5.09 -6.23
CA LEU A 65 -4.84 -5.84 -7.40
C LEU A 65 -5.26 -4.90 -8.55
N GLN A 66 -5.96 -3.81 -8.23
CA GLN A 66 -6.33 -2.80 -9.23
C GLN A 66 -5.10 -2.11 -9.84
N LEU A 67 -4.13 -1.72 -9.02
CA LEU A 67 -2.88 -1.09 -9.47
C LEU A 67 -2.07 -2.03 -10.38
N LYS A 68 -2.00 -3.33 -10.05
CA LYS A 68 -1.35 -4.32 -10.92
C LYS A 68 -2.02 -4.44 -12.28
N ARG A 69 -3.35 -4.52 -12.32
CA ARG A 69 -4.11 -4.56 -13.59
C ARG A 69 -3.89 -3.30 -14.43
N GLN A 70 -3.85 -2.13 -13.79
CA GLN A 70 -3.56 -0.88 -14.47
C GLN A 70 -2.14 -0.87 -15.05
N GLN A 71 -1.16 -1.35 -14.28
CA GLN A 71 0.22 -1.46 -14.74
C GLN A 71 0.33 -2.38 -15.98
N GLU A 72 -0.30 -3.55 -15.95
CA GLU A 72 -0.36 -4.47 -17.10
C GLU A 72 -0.99 -3.79 -18.32
N ALA A 73 -2.14 -3.13 -18.15
CA ALA A 73 -2.81 -2.42 -19.23
C ALA A 73 -1.94 -1.29 -19.82
N TYR A 74 -1.16 -0.59 -19.00
CA TYR A 74 -0.23 0.43 -19.48
C TYR A 74 0.94 -0.18 -20.26
N LEU A 75 1.50 -1.29 -19.79
CA LEU A 75 2.57 -2.00 -20.50
C LEU A 75 2.09 -2.49 -21.86
N ASP A 76 0.90 -3.10 -21.94
CA ASP A 76 0.29 -3.54 -23.19
C ASP A 76 0.08 -2.37 -24.16
N ARG A 77 -0.41 -1.23 -23.64
CA ARG A 77 -0.60 -0.02 -24.45
C ARG A 77 0.72 0.52 -25.00
N VAL A 78 1.78 0.56 -24.18
CA VAL A 78 3.11 0.99 -24.62
C VAL A 78 3.65 0.03 -25.69
N GLN A 79 3.52 -1.27 -25.50
CA GLN A 79 3.96 -2.27 -26.47
C GLN A 79 3.23 -2.13 -27.81
N ASN A 80 1.92 -1.92 -27.78
CA ASN A 80 1.13 -1.70 -29.00
C ASN A 80 1.58 -0.45 -29.76
N LEU A 81 1.83 0.66 -29.04
CA LEU A 81 2.36 1.88 -29.66
C LEU A 81 3.73 1.67 -30.30
N LEU A 82 4.61 0.91 -29.64
CA LEU A 82 5.92 0.56 -30.19
C LEU A 82 5.79 -0.27 -31.47
N ASN A 83 4.90 -1.26 -31.50
CA ASN A 83 4.65 -2.07 -32.69
C ASN A 83 4.13 -1.22 -33.86
N THR A 84 3.16 -0.32 -33.61
CA THR A 84 2.65 0.59 -34.65
C THR A 84 3.75 1.49 -35.22
N ILE A 85 4.67 1.98 -34.39
CA ILE A 85 5.82 2.79 -34.86
C ILE A 85 6.78 1.96 -35.71
N GLN A 86 6.98 0.68 -35.38
CA GLN A 86 7.82 -0.23 -36.16
C GLN A 86 7.20 -0.57 -37.51
N GLU A 87 5.89 -0.81 -37.57
CA GLU A 87 5.16 -1.11 -38.80
C GLU A 87 5.01 0.09 -39.73
N ALA A 88 5.08 1.31 -39.20
CA ALA A 88 5.04 2.55 -39.98
C ALA A 88 6.38 2.94 -40.63
N LYS A 89 7.45 2.15 -40.40
CA LYS A 89 8.77 2.31 -41.02
C LYS A 89 8.96 1.33 -42.16
#